data_AF-A0A5S6QRQ5-F1
#
_entry.id   AF-A0A5S6QRQ5-F1
#
_cell.length_a   1.000
_cell.length_b   1.000
_cell.length_c   1.000
_cell.angle_alpha   90.00
_cell.angle_beta   90.00
_cell.angle_gamma   90.00
#
_symmetry.space_group_name_H-M   'P 1'
#
loop_
_entity.id
_entity.type
_entity.pdbx_description
1 polymer ?
#
loop_
_entity_poly.entity_id
_entity_poly.type
_entity_poly.pdbx_seq_one_letter_code
_entity_poly.pdbx_strand_id
1 'polypeptide(L)'
;MHGNILLLVTLQMFQWTPGVDGESQITYSKGSENVYYDIIYDDSCPNGWKSNAVKDYMFIGRRAKLVIVDTLEACLRLCYTSPTCKSVNIFRLRKPKTAKSPHARVKCFLNESSQYDKPQMLVPLTGAVYYDRIHCTSANESI
;
A
#
# COMPACT_ATOMS: atom_id res chain seq x y z
N MET A 1 -50.80 42.23 18.02
CA MET A 1 -49.39 42.11 18.44
C MET A 1 -49.01 40.65 18.27
N HIS A 2 -48.44 40.28 17.11
CA HIS A 2 -47.05 39.81 16.97
C HIS A 2 -46.77 38.67 18.00
N GLY A 3 -46.82 37.38 17.68
CA GLY A 3 -46.21 36.70 16.53
C GLY A 3 -44.85 36.17 16.96
N ASN A 4 -44.69 34.84 17.07
CA ASN A 4 -43.40 34.16 16.92
C ASN A 4 -43.63 32.65 16.77
N ILE A 5 -43.72 32.24 15.50
CA ILE A 5 -43.61 30.85 15.05
C ILE A 5 -42.10 30.54 15.05
N LEU A 6 -41.68 29.63 15.92
CA LEU A 6 -40.29 29.15 15.95
C LEU A 6 -40.11 28.12 14.82
N LEU A 7 -39.67 28.58 13.65
CA LEU A 7 -39.25 27.74 12.53
C LEU A 7 -37.91 27.06 12.89
N LEU A 8 -37.95 25.78 13.23
CA LEU A 8 -36.75 24.92 13.30
C LEU A 8 -36.36 24.49 11.89
N VAL A 9 -35.65 25.36 11.17
CA VAL A 9 -34.87 24.97 9.99
C VAL A 9 -33.50 24.53 10.51
N THR A 10 -33.31 23.23 10.73
CA THR A 10 -31.96 22.68 10.88
C THR A 10 -31.59 21.98 9.58
N LEU A 11 -30.61 22.61 8.95
CA LEU A 11 -29.91 22.25 7.73
C LEU A 11 -29.61 20.74 7.70
N GLN A 12 -30.07 20.05 6.65
CA GLN A 12 -29.55 18.74 6.31
C GLN A 12 -28.04 18.87 6.10
N MET A 13 -27.25 18.33 7.04
CA MET A 13 -25.84 18.08 6.83
C MET A 13 -25.75 17.02 5.73
N PHE A 14 -25.64 17.51 4.49
CA PHE A 14 -25.15 16.76 3.35
C PHE A 14 -23.71 16.35 3.70
N GLN A 15 -23.56 15.23 4.43
CA GLN A 15 -22.25 14.61 4.63
C GLN A 15 -21.84 13.90 3.33
N TRP A 16 -21.56 14.72 2.32
CA TRP A 16 -20.67 14.33 1.24
C TRP A 16 -19.25 14.64 1.70
N THR A 17 -18.56 13.63 2.21
CA THR A 17 -17.17 13.46 1.79
C THR A 17 -17.14 12.12 1.07
N PRO A 18 -17.00 12.10 -0.27
CA PRO A 18 -16.65 10.84 -0.91
C PRO A 18 -15.37 10.35 -0.23
N GLY A 19 -15.31 9.05 0.07
CA GLY A 19 -14.06 8.43 0.46
C GLY A 19 -13.02 8.87 -0.56
N VAL A 20 -12.03 9.66 -0.12
CA VAL A 20 -10.83 9.88 -0.92
C VAL A 20 -10.08 8.58 -0.80
N ASP A 21 -10.52 7.61 -1.60
CA ASP A 21 -9.80 6.38 -1.80
C ASP A 21 -8.39 6.76 -2.19
N GLY A 22 -7.49 6.14 -1.44
CA GLY A 22 -6.15 6.58 -1.28
C GLY A 22 -5.30 6.39 -2.53
N GLU A 23 -5.50 7.23 -3.54
CA GLU A 23 -4.75 7.12 -4.79
C GLU A 23 -3.26 7.47 -4.55
N SER A 24 -2.35 6.79 -5.27
CA SER A 24 -0.92 7.06 -5.17
C SER A 24 -0.62 8.49 -5.63
N GLN A 25 0.27 9.20 -4.93
CA GLN A 25 0.67 10.54 -5.37
C GLN A 25 1.47 10.50 -6.69
N ILE A 26 2.02 9.35 -7.08
CA ILE A 26 2.71 9.18 -8.37
C ILE A 26 1.74 9.16 -9.55
N THR A 27 0.45 8.85 -9.33
CA THR A 27 -0.57 8.90 -10.40
C THR A 27 -0.60 10.27 -11.09
N TYR A 28 -0.22 11.35 -10.37
CA TYR A 28 -0.28 12.73 -10.86
C TYR A 28 1.02 13.25 -11.50
N SER A 29 2.13 12.52 -11.45
CA SER A 29 3.41 12.99 -12.01
C SER A 29 4.09 11.92 -12.86
N LYS A 30 3.94 12.04 -14.19
CA LYS A 30 4.78 11.44 -15.25
C LYS A 30 5.33 10.03 -14.90
N GLY A 31 4.43 9.05 -14.75
CA GLY A 31 4.79 7.66 -14.43
C GLY A 31 3.61 6.76 -14.09
N SER A 32 2.38 7.14 -14.50
CA SER A 32 1.15 6.43 -14.11
C SER A 32 1.12 4.97 -14.56
N GLU A 33 1.80 4.62 -15.65
CA GLU A 33 1.92 3.24 -16.15
C GLU A 33 2.61 2.27 -15.17
N ASN A 34 3.39 2.80 -14.22
CA ASN A 34 4.07 2.00 -13.20
C ASN A 34 3.29 1.91 -11.89
N VAL A 35 2.21 2.70 -11.75
CA VAL A 35 1.35 2.69 -10.57
C VAL A 35 0.19 1.74 -10.82
N TYR A 36 -0.03 0.82 -9.90
CA TYR A 36 -1.14 -0.11 -9.97
C TYR A 36 -1.64 -0.48 -8.57
N TYR A 37 -2.86 -0.98 -8.52
CA TYR A 37 -3.42 -1.59 -7.33
C TYR A 37 -3.16 -3.09 -7.41
N ASP A 38 -2.63 -3.66 -6.33
CA ASP A 38 -2.28 -5.07 -6.25
C ASP A 38 -3.15 -5.75 -5.18
N ILE A 39 -3.77 -6.87 -5.55
CA ILE A 39 -4.51 -7.74 -4.63
C ILE A 39 -3.88 -9.14 -4.73
N ILE A 40 -3.26 -9.58 -3.63
CA ILE A 40 -2.52 -10.83 -3.61
C ILE A 40 -3.09 -11.77 -2.55
N TYR A 41 -3.38 -13.00 -2.93
CA TYR A 41 -4.05 -13.97 -2.06
C TYR A 41 -3.04 -14.93 -1.42
N ASP A 42 -3.16 -15.14 -0.11
CA ASP A 42 -2.51 -16.23 0.61
C ASP A 42 -3.39 -16.74 1.75
N ASP A 43 -3.00 -17.86 2.37
CA ASP A 43 -3.78 -18.48 3.45
C ASP A 43 -3.95 -17.59 4.69
N SER A 44 -3.10 -16.57 4.85
CA SER A 44 -3.14 -15.65 6.00
C SER A 44 -4.07 -14.46 5.80
N CYS A 45 -4.39 -14.14 4.55
CA CYS A 45 -5.42 -13.17 4.19
C CYS A 45 -6.32 -13.74 3.07
N PRO A 46 -7.37 -14.51 3.44
CA PRO A 46 -8.22 -15.19 2.47
C PRO A 46 -8.95 -14.25 1.49
N ASN A 47 -9.20 -13.01 1.92
CA ASN A 47 -9.86 -12.00 1.08
C ASN A 47 -8.88 -11.19 0.21
N GLY A 48 -7.57 -11.40 0.38
CA GLY A 48 -6.51 -10.75 -0.38
C GLY A 48 -5.82 -9.59 0.33
N TRP A 49 -4.51 -9.50 0.15
CA TRP A 49 -3.67 -8.37 0.54
C TRP A 49 -3.84 -7.25 -0.48
N LYS A 50 -4.54 -6.18 -0.10
CA LYS A 50 -4.69 -4.98 -0.94
C LYS A 50 -3.59 -3.98 -0.63
N SER A 51 -3.04 -3.40 -1.68
CA SER A 51 -1.97 -2.41 -1.59
C SER A 51 -1.89 -1.53 -2.83
N ASN A 52 -1.33 -0.34 -2.65
CA ASN A 52 -0.85 0.45 -3.78
C ASN A 52 0.57 -0.01 -4.11
N ALA A 53 0.86 -0.16 -5.39
CA ALA A 53 2.14 -0.62 -5.87
C ALA A 53 2.71 0.32 -6.93
N VAL A 54 4.03 0.48 -6.93
CA VAL A 54 4.77 1.24 -7.92
C VAL A 54 5.96 0.43 -8.40
N LYS A 55 5.90 -0.02 -9.64
CA LYS A 55 6.98 -0.78 -10.28
C LYS A 55 8.16 0.12 -10.62
N ASP A 56 9.37 -0.41 -10.50
CA ASP A 56 10.63 0.26 -10.83
C ASP A 56 10.87 1.54 -10.01
N TYR A 57 10.34 1.55 -8.78
CA TYR A 57 10.55 2.60 -7.79
C TYR A 57 10.92 2.01 -6.43
N MET A 58 11.69 2.79 -5.66
CA MET A 58 12.07 2.48 -4.30
C MET A 58 11.90 3.71 -3.41
N PHE A 59 11.36 3.49 -2.22
CA PHE A 59 11.36 4.48 -1.16
C PHE A 59 12.65 4.41 -0.34
N ILE A 60 13.43 5.49 -0.34
CA ILE A 60 14.75 5.59 0.32
C ILE A 60 14.68 6.26 1.70
N GLY A 61 13.68 5.87 2.51
CA GLY A 61 13.47 6.39 3.86
C GLY A 61 14.19 5.62 4.99
N ARG A 62 13.85 5.98 6.23
CA ARG A 62 14.28 5.23 7.42
C ARG A 62 13.72 3.82 7.37
N ARG A 63 14.62 2.85 7.49
CA ARG A 63 14.31 1.43 7.39
C ARG A 63 13.95 0.87 8.77
N ALA A 64 12.77 0.27 8.87
CA ALA A 64 12.35 -0.51 10.04
C ALA A 64 13.09 -1.85 10.08
N LYS A 65 13.13 -2.57 8.94
CA LYS A 65 13.70 -3.92 8.88
C LYS A 65 14.16 -4.29 7.46
N LEU A 66 15.17 -5.16 7.38
CA LEU A 66 15.55 -5.86 6.15
C LEU A 66 15.38 -7.37 6.37
N VAL A 67 14.63 -8.02 5.50
CA VAL A 67 14.38 -9.47 5.57
C VAL A 67 14.47 -10.12 4.20
N ILE A 68 14.79 -11.42 4.17
CA ILE A 68 14.71 -12.25 2.96
C ILE A 68 13.71 -13.36 3.22
N VAL A 69 12.66 -13.42 2.42
CA VAL A 69 11.56 -14.38 2.54
C VAL A 69 11.35 -15.12 1.22
N ASP A 70 10.51 -16.15 1.23
CA ASP A 70 10.35 -17.02 0.07
C ASP A 70 9.27 -16.53 -0.90
N THR A 71 8.34 -15.69 -0.45
CA THR A 71 7.23 -15.17 -1.27
C THR A 71 7.00 -13.69 -1.06
N LEU A 72 6.32 -13.03 -2.00
CA LEU A 72 6.06 -11.59 -1.95
C LEU A 72 5.05 -11.24 -0.83
N GLU A 73 4.03 -12.07 -0.66
CA GLU A 73 2.97 -11.96 0.34
C GLU A 73 3.55 -11.97 1.75
N ALA A 74 4.61 -12.76 1.96
CA ALA A 74 5.33 -12.75 3.23
C ALA A 74 5.96 -11.37 3.54
N CYS A 75 6.41 -10.59 2.54
CA CYS A 75 6.84 -9.20 2.76
C CYS A 75 5.67 -8.31 3.21
N LEU A 76 4.52 -8.42 2.53
CA LEU A 76 3.32 -7.62 2.82
C LEU A 76 2.80 -7.90 4.23
N ARG A 77 2.66 -9.18 4.58
CA ARG A 77 2.27 -9.63 5.93
C ARG A 77 3.23 -9.15 7.00
N LEU A 78 4.55 -9.24 6.76
CA LEU A 78 5.54 -8.74 7.73
C LEU A 78 5.44 -7.22 7.93
N CYS A 79 5.09 -6.46 6.89
CA CYS A 79 4.85 -5.04 7.05
C CYS A 79 3.55 -4.79 7.82
N TYR A 80 2.44 -5.41 7.40
CA TYR A 80 1.13 -5.26 8.05
C TYR A 80 1.14 -5.58 9.55
N THR A 81 1.83 -6.65 9.94
CA THR A 81 1.94 -7.07 11.35
C THR A 81 2.97 -6.28 12.15
N SER A 82 3.76 -5.40 11.50
CA SER A 82 4.75 -4.56 12.16
C SER A 82 4.17 -3.17 12.44
N PRO A 83 4.01 -2.76 13.71
CA PRO A 83 3.33 -1.50 14.06
C PRO A 83 4.05 -0.25 13.53
N THR A 84 5.33 -0.36 13.20
CA THR A 84 6.13 0.74 12.67
C THR A 84 6.22 0.74 11.15
N CYS A 85 5.76 -0.31 10.46
CA CYS A 85 5.92 -0.39 9.00
C CYS A 85 4.79 0.34 8.28
N LYS A 86 5.15 1.27 7.39
CA LYS A 86 4.19 2.00 6.54
C LYS A 86 4.30 1.66 5.05
N SER A 87 5.44 1.14 4.62
CA SER A 87 5.67 0.74 3.23
C SER A 87 6.77 -0.31 3.14
N VAL A 88 6.86 -1.00 2.00
CA VAL A 88 7.91 -1.98 1.73
C VAL A 88 8.47 -1.84 0.32
N ASN A 89 9.80 -1.93 0.19
CA ASN A 89 10.43 -2.14 -1.11
C ASN A 89 10.75 -3.62 -1.27
N ILE A 90 10.34 -4.21 -2.39
CA ILE A 90 10.52 -5.63 -2.68
C ILE A 90 11.44 -5.81 -3.89
N PHE A 91 12.45 -6.65 -3.74
CA PHE A 91 13.38 -7.04 -4.80
C PHE A 91 13.33 -8.55 -4.99
N ARG A 92 12.99 -9.00 -6.20
CA ARG A 92 13.08 -10.42 -6.55
C ARG A 92 14.55 -10.80 -6.70
N LEU A 93 15.01 -11.77 -5.92
CA LEU A 93 16.37 -12.29 -6.05
C LEU A 93 16.44 -13.22 -7.25
N ARG A 94 17.63 -13.36 -7.85
CA ARG A 94 17.84 -14.36 -8.89
C ARG A 94 17.78 -15.75 -8.27
N LYS A 95 17.00 -16.63 -8.87
CA LYS A 95 16.97 -18.05 -8.50
C LYS A 95 18.26 -18.74 -9.00
N PRO A 96 19.05 -19.37 -8.13
CA PRO A 96 20.15 -20.23 -8.58
C PRO A 96 19.61 -21.37 -9.44
N LYS A 97 20.34 -21.76 -10.50
CA LYS A 97 19.93 -22.89 -11.37
C LYS A 97 19.74 -24.22 -10.60
N THR A 98 20.38 -24.34 -9.44
CA THR A 98 20.34 -25.51 -8.55
C THR A 98 19.23 -25.48 -7.51
N ALA A 99 18.46 -24.38 -7.43
CA ALA A 99 17.43 -24.22 -6.41
C ALA A 99 16.19 -25.07 -6.72
N LYS A 100 15.83 -25.96 -5.79
CA LYS A 100 14.65 -26.83 -5.87
C LYS A 100 13.32 -26.09 -5.70
N SER A 101 13.31 -24.95 -5.00
CA SER A 101 12.09 -24.16 -4.80
C SER A 101 11.56 -23.64 -6.15
N PRO A 102 10.26 -23.74 -6.46
CA PRO A 102 9.71 -23.19 -7.70
C PRO A 102 9.91 -21.67 -7.79
N HIS A 103 9.88 -20.96 -6.67
CA HIS A 103 9.93 -19.50 -6.61
C HIS A 103 11.31 -18.96 -6.25
N ALA A 104 11.63 -17.79 -6.79
CA ALA A 104 12.81 -17.05 -6.38
C ALA A 104 12.52 -16.30 -5.07
N ARG A 105 13.46 -16.37 -4.12
CA ARG A 105 13.35 -15.63 -2.85
C ARG A 105 13.26 -14.14 -3.11
N VAL A 106 12.68 -13.40 -2.17
CA VAL A 106 12.53 -11.96 -2.27
C VAL A 106 13.19 -11.27 -1.08
N LYS A 107 13.77 -10.09 -1.32
CA LYS A 107 14.35 -9.22 -0.30
C LYS A 107 13.38 -8.07 -0.04
N CYS A 108 12.90 -7.96 1.19
CA CYS A 108 12.00 -6.91 1.64
C CYS A 108 12.75 -5.87 2.47
N PHE A 109 12.56 -4.60 2.14
CA PHE A 109 13.00 -3.48 2.96
C PHE A 109 11.75 -2.77 3.51
N LEU A 110 11.42 -3.06 4.78
CA LEU A 110 10.30 -2.45 5.48
C LEU A 110 10.72 -1.05 5.95
N ASN A 111 9.87 -0.05 5.71
CA ASN A 111 10.17 1.34 6.00
C ASN A 111 9.19 1.91 7.03
N GLU A 112 9.69 2.84 7.85
CA GLU A 112 8.89 3.55 8.86
C GLU A 112 8.06 4.70 8.29
N SER A 113 8.15 4.92 6.98
CA SER A 113 7.47 6.00 6.26
C SER A 113 7.05 5.54 4.88
N SER A 114 6.18 6.32 4.24
CA SER A 114 5.61 6.11 2.92
C SER A 114 5.75 7.36 2.05
N GLN A 115 5.33 7.26 0.79
CA GLN A 115 5.27 8.41 -0.12
C GLN A 115 4.34 9.52 0.38
N TYR A 116 3.35 9.20 1.22
CA TYR A 116 2.46 10.19 1.81
C TYR A 116 3.13 11.00 2.92
N ASP A 117 4.12 10.42 3.60
CA ASP A 117 4.89 11.14 4.62
C ASP A 117 5.96 12.03 3.95
N LYS A 118 6.62 11.52 2.91
CA LYS A 118 7.80 12.14 2.27
C LYS A 118 7.90 11.75 0.78
N PRO A 119 7.10 12.35 -0.11
CA PRO A 119 6.99 11.93 -1.52
C PRO A 119 8.31 12.00 -2.28
N GLN A 120 9.18 12.96 -1.96
CA GLN A 120 10.50 13.14 -2.56
C GLN A 120 11.48 11.99 -2.33
N MET A 121 11.18 11.09 -1.39
CA MET A 121 12.02 9.91 -1.12
C MET A 121 11.60 8.68 -1.93
N LEU A 122 10.58 8.79 -2.77
CA LEU A 122 10.22 7.74 -3.71
C LEU A 122 10.92 8.00 -5.05
N VAL A 123 11.91 7.17 -5.37
CA VAL A 123 12.83 7.41 -6.49
C VAL A 123 12.81 6.24 -7.48
N PRO A 124 13.05 6.48 -8.78
CA PRO A 124 13.18 5.42 -9.75
C PRO A 124 14.32 4.46 -9.40
N LEU A 125 14.05 3.16 -9.45
CA LEU A 125 15.03 2.09 -9.29
C LEU A 125 14.54 0.82 -9.98
N THR A 126 15.12 0.51 -11.14
CA THR A 126 14.75 -0.68 -11.92
C THR A 126 14.89 -1.97 -11.13
N GLY A 127 13.86 -2.81 -11.18
CA GLY A 127 13.81 -4.11 -10.50
C GLY A 127 13.31 -4.06 -9.05
N ALA A 128 13.07 -2.86 -8.52
CA ALA A 128 12.34 -2.68 -7.26
C ALA A 128 10.83 -2.59 -7.52
N VAL A 129 10.02 -3.02 -6.55
CA VAL A 129 8.61 -2.66 -6.49
C VAL A 129 8.34 -2.08 -5.11
N TYR A 130 7.81 -0.87 -5.09
CA TYR A 130 7.38 -0.18 -3.88
C TYR A 130 5.92 -0.50 -3.59
N TYR A 131 5.60 -0.77 -2.32
CA TYR A 131 4.24 -1.04 -1.85
C TYR A 131 3.90 -0.18 -0.63
N ASP A 132 2.70 0.41 -0.60
CA ASP A 132 2.13 1.08 0.57
C ASP A 132 0.62 0.83 0.72
N ARG A 133 0.01 1.43 1.76
CA ARG A 133 -1.39 1.18 2.15
C ARG A 133 -1.74 -0.30 2.23
N ILE A 134 -0.80 -1.11 2.72
CA ILE A 134 -0.92 -2.56 2.77
C ILE A 134 -1.92 -2.94 3.87
N HIS A 135 -2.96 -3.68 3.51
CA HIS A 135 -3.92 -4.21 4.47
C HIS A 135 -4.50 -5.53 3.97
N CYS A 136 -4.95 -6.36 4.92
CA CYS A 136 -5.77 -7.52 4.60
C CYS A 136 -7.23 -7.07 4.48
N THR A 137 -7.87 -7.38 3.35
CA THR A 137 -9.26 -6.98 3.10
C THR A 137 -10.25 -7.83 3.88
N SER A 138 -11.50 -7.36 3.95
CA SER A 138 -12.62 -8.11 4.53
C SER A 138 -13.58 -8.57 3.43
N ALA A 139 -14.42 -9.56 3.71
CA ALA A 139 -15.39 -10.09 2.77
C ALA A 139 -16.39 -9.04 2.22
N ASN A 140 -16.54 -7.91 2.93
CA ASN A 140 -17.46 -6.83 2.57
C ASN A 140 -16.77 -5.69 1.80
N GLU A 141 -15.47 -5.77 1.56
CA GLU A 141 -14.74 -4.75 0.83
C GLU A 141 -14.90 -4.99 -0.68
N SER A 142 -15.64 -4.11 -1.35
CA SER A 142 -15.76 -4.12 -2.80
C SER A 142 -14.41 -3.74 -3.44
N ILE A 143 -14.01 -4.52 -4.45
CA ILE A 143 -12.84 -4.27 -5.31
C ILE A 143 -13.09 -3.03 -6.17
#